data_AF-A0A7W1H523-F1
#
_entry.id   AF-A0A7W1H523-F1
#
_cell.length_a   1.000
_cell.length_b   1.000
_cell.length_c   1.000
_cell.angle_alpha   90.00
_cell.angle_beta   90.00
_cell.angle_gamma   90.00
#
_symmetry.space_group_name_H-M   'P 1'
#
loop_
_entity.id
_entity.type
_entity.pdbx_description
1 polymer ?
#
loop_
_entity_poly.entity_id
_entity_poly.type
_entity_poly.pdbx_seq_one_letter_code
_entity_poly.pdbx_strand_id
1 'polypeptide(L)' 'ILDAAGDTGESLRASAREDGDEVTVSVEGEAPRLFSLPLLLPPVRASASLPLERYPALEAAP' A
#
# COMPACT_ATOMS: atom_id res chain seq x y z
N ILE A 1 7.61 1.62 -0.11
CA ILE A 1 6.44 1.97 -0.99
C ILE A 1 5.88 3.33 -0.61
N LEU A 2 5.58 3.61 0.67
CA LEU A 2 5.09 4.93 1.08
C LEU A 2 6.16 6.03 1.12
N ASP A 3 7.43 5.70 1.35
CA ASP A 3 8.52 6.71 1.34
C ASP A 3 8.65 7.47 0.01
N ALA A 4 8.17 6.87 -1.10
CA ALA A 4 8.13 7.53 -2.41
C ALA A 4 7.15 8.72 -2.46
N ALA A 5 6.16 8.78 -1.55
CA ALA A 5 5.26 9.91 -1.40
C ALA A 5 5.90 11.06 -0.59
N GLY A 6 7.07 10.84 0.03
CA GLY A 6 7.73 11.81 0.90
C GLY A 6 6.83 12.30 2.03
N ASP A 7 7.03 13.54 2.46
CA ASP A 7 6.32 14.19 3.58
C ASP A 7 4.80 14.24 3.38
N THR A 8 4.33 14.17 2.14
CA THR A 8 2.90 14.20 1.84
C THR A 8 2.16 12.91 2.23
N GLY A 9 2.90 11.81 2.42
CA GLY A 9 2.33 10.51 2.78
C GLY A 9 2.37 10.19 4.28
N GLU A 10 2.81 11.08 5.17
CA GLU A 10 3.04 10.76 6.59
C GLU A 10 1.78 10.24 7.32
N SER A 11 0.59 10.72 6.92
CA SER A 11 -0.69 10.28 7.47
C SER A 11 -1.18 8.95 6.89
N LEU A 12 -0.57 8.46 5.82
CA LEU A 12 -0.90 7.20 5.18
C LEU A 12 -0.16 6.04 5.85
N ARG A 13 -0.85 4.93 6.02
CA ARG A 13 -0.31 3.68 6.56
C ARG A 13 -0.52 2.58 5.54
N ALA A 14 0.57 1.89 5.17
CA ALA A 14 0.47 0.64 4.43
C ALA A 14 0.45 -0.55 5.37
N SER A 15 -0.35 -1.54 5.01
CA SER A 15 -0.29 -2.88 5.56
C SER A 15 -0.33 -3.89 4.42
N ALA A 16 0.27 -5.05 4.63
CA ALA A 16 0.16 -6.18 3.73
C ALA A 16 -0.44 -7.36 4.49
N ARG A 17 -1.33 -8.10 3.84
CA ARG A 17 -1.89 -9.33 4.34
C ARG A 17 -1.73 -10.40 3.28
N GLU A 18 -1.20 -11.54 3.69
CA GLU A 18 -1.17 -12.75 2.88
C GLU A 18 -2.38 -13.60 3.24
N ASP A 19 -3.06 -14.11 2.22
CA ASP A 19 -4.15 -15.08 2.38
C ASP A 19 -4.07 -16.13 1.25
N GLY A 20 -3.68 -17.35 1.63
CA GLY A 20 -3.48 -18.45 0.70
C GLY A 20 -2.43 -18.13 -0.37
N ASP A 21 -2.91 -17.84 -1.57
CA ASP A 21 -2.10 -17.57 -2.78
C ASP A 21 -2.10 -16.11 -3.22
N GLU A 22 -2.57 -15.21 -2.36
CA GLU A 22 -2.70 -13.80 -2.66
C GLU A 22 -2.04 -12.96 -1.58
N VAL A 23 -1.37 -11.88 -2.01
CA VAL A 23 -0.99 -10.78 -1.13
C VAL A 23 -1.86 -9.59 -1.44
N THR A 24 -2.59 -9.11 -0.44
CA THR A 24 -3.31 -7.84 -0.51
C THR A 24 -2.50 -6.77 0.20
N VAL A 25 -2.16 -5.71 -0.51
CA VAL A 25 -1.60 -4.48 0.05
C VAL A 25 -2.73 -3.48 0.24
N SER A 26 -2.86 -2.94 1.44
CA SER A 26 -3.85 -1.90 1.76
C SER A 26 -3.13 -0.63 2.21
N VAL A 27 -3.61 0.53 1.76
CA VAL A 27 -3.14 1.86 2.13
C VAL A 27 -4.31 2.68 2.64
N GLU A 28 -4.21 3.17 3.87
CA GLU A 28 -5.27 3.95 4.51
C GLU A 28 -4.71 5.18 5.25
N GLY A 29 -5.49 6.26 5.31
CA GLY A 29 -5.13 7.43 6.11
C GLY A 29 -5.80 8.72 5.64
N GLU A 30 -5.40 9.84 6.24
CA GLU A 30 -5.87 11.16 5.80
C GLU A 30 -5.29 11.51 4.44
N ALA A 31 -6.12 12.09 3.57
CA ALA A 31 -5.67 12.49 2.24
C ALA A 31 -4.64 13.63 2.30
N PRO A 32 -3.51 13.49 1.59
CA PRO A 32 -2.52 14.56 1.49
C PRO A 32 -3.13 15.84 0.91
N ARG A 33 -2.86 16.98 1.54
CA ARG A 33 -3.19 18.29 0.97
C ARG A 33 -2.09 18.72 0.01
N LEU A 34 -2.25 18.43 -1.27
CA LEU A 34 -1.31 18.86 -2.32
C LEU A 34 -1.48 20.33 -2.72
N PHE A 35 -2.64 20.92 -2.43
CA PHE A 35 -2.96 22.32 -2.73
C PHE A 35 -3.58 23.00 -1.52
N SER A 36 -3.27 24.28 -1.31
CA SER A 36 -3.78 25.10 -0.20
C SER A 36 -5.23 25.57 -0.39
N LEU A 37 -6.08 24.71 -0.94
CA LEU A 37 -7.51 24.98 -1.08
C LEU A 37 -8.24 24.52 0.18
N PRO A 38 -9.30 25.23 0.62
CA PRO A 38 -10.10 24.86 1.79
C PRO A 38 -11.08 23.73 1.44
N LEU A 39 -10.56 22.61 0.93
CA LEU A 39 -11.34 21.43 0.60
C LEU A 39 -11.36 20.47 1.79
N LEU A 40 -12.54 19.92 2.06
CA LEU A 40 -12.67 18.72 2.88
C LEU A 40 -12.33 17.54 1.98
N LEU A 41 -11.21 16.87 2.26
CA LEU A 41 -10.80 15.67 1.54
C LEU A 41 -11.24 14.45 2.32
N PRO A 42 -11.85 13.45 1.68
CA PRO A 42 -12.17 12.19 2.35
C PRO A 42 -10.87 11.43 2.67
N PRO A 43 -10.90 10.52 3.65
CA PRO A 43 -9.76 9.65 3.92
C PRO A 43 -9.48 8.75 2.70
N VAL A 44 -8.20 8.48 2.47
CA VAL A 44 -7.73 7.53 1.45
C VAL A 44 -7.94 6.12 1.97
N ARG A 45 -8.52 5.27 1.11
CA ARG A 45 -8.54 3.81 1.27
C ARG A 45 -8.32 3.18 -0.09
N ALA A 46 -7.21 2.50 -0.25
CA ALA A 46 -6.87 1.80 -1.49
C ALA A 46 -6.35 0.41 -1.15
N SER A 47 -6.71 -0.59 -1.95
CA SER A 47 -6.20 -1.95 -1.82
C SER A 47 -5.91 -2.53 -3.19
N ALA A 48 -4.83 -3.29 -3.29
CA ALA A 48 -4.48 -4.05 -4.47
C ALA A 48 -4.06 -5.46 -4.06
N SER A 49 -4.53 -6.44 -4.83
CA SER A 49 -4.23 -7.85 -4.64
C SER A 49 -3.37 -8.37 -5.79
N LEU A 50 -2.37 -9.16 -5.45
CA LEU A 50 -1.46 -9.80 -6.40
C LEU A 50 -1.32 -11.27 -6.03
N PRO A 51 -1.31 -12.19 -7.02
CA PRO A 51 -1.00 -13.59 -6.76
C PRO A 51 0.46 -13.73 -6.28
N LEU A 52 0.68 -14.64 -5.35
CA LEU A 52 2.02 -15.02 -4.90
C LEU A 52 2.71 -15.85 -5.98
N GLU A 53 3.89 -15.40 -6.42
CA GLU A 53 4.76 -16.24 -7.24
C GLU A 53 5.29 -17.40 -6.39
N ARG A 54 4.87 -18.62 -6.76
CA ARG A 54 5.40 -19.85 -6.19
C ARG A 54 6.54 -20.37 -7.05
N TYR A 55 7.76 -20.17 -6.58
CA TYR A 55 8.93 -20.82 -7.16
C TYR A 55 9.00 -22.28 -6.69
N PRO A 56 9.36 -23.24 -7.56
CA PRO A 56 9.69 -24.59 -7.13
C PRO A 56 10.79 -24.55 -6.05
N ALA A 57 10.71 -25.41 -5.03
CA ALA A 57 11.68 -25.43 -3.93
C ALA A 57 13.15 -25.59 -4.38
N LEU A 58 13.38 -26.08 -5.60
CA LEU A 58 14.70 -26.24 -6.21
C LEU A 58 15.33 -24.90 -6.67
N GLU A 59 14.50 -23.88 -6.96
CA GLU A 59 14.92 -22.52 -7.32
C GLU A 59 14.97 -21.57 -6.11
N ALA A 60 14.40 -21.97 -4.97
CA ALA A 60 14.33 -21.14 -3.75
C ALA A 60 15.59 -21.19 -2.87
N ALA A 61 16.66 -21.84 -3.31
CA ALA A 61 17.93 -21.91 -2.57
C ALA A 61 18.84 -20.69 -2.88
N PRO A 62 19.52 -20.12 -1.87
CA PRO A 62 20.40 -18.95 -2.03
C PRO A 62 21.69 -19.24 -2.81
#